data_AF-A0A379W7Y8-F1
#
_entry.id   AF-A0A379W7Y8-F1
#
_cell.length_a   1.000
_cell.length_b   1.000
_cell.length_c   1.000
_cell.angle_alpha   90.00
_cell.angle_beta   90.00
_cell.angle_gamma   90.00
#
_symmetry.space_group_name_H-M   'P 1'
#
loop_
_entity.id
_entity.type
_entity.pdbx_description
1 polymer ?
#
loop_
_entity_poly.entity_id
_entity_poly.type
_entity_poly.pdbx_seq_one_letter_code
_entity_poly.pdbx_strand_id
1 'polypeptide(L)'
;MTVERDYPATYERFTSIGPLMEKIGNGGKGIAWNTQSEMDLLRKLNYTKADGPAKGQPMLNTAIDAAEMILTLAPETNGQVAVKAWAALSEFTGRDHTHLATNKEEEKIRFRDIQAQPRKIISSPTWSGLEDEHVSYNAGYTNVHELIPWRTLSGRQQLYQDHQWMRDFGESLLVYRPPIDTRSVKAVMGRKSNGNPEKALNFLTPHQKWGIHSTYSDNLLMLTLSRGGPIVWMSETDAKDLGIEDNDWIEVFNSNGALTARAVVSQRVPAA
;
A
#
# COMPACT_ATOMS: atom_id res chain seq x y z
N MET A 1 -23.73 13.51 9.22
CA MET A 1 -23.27 12.53 10.24
C MET A 1 -22.32 13.27 11.17
N THR A 2 -22.60 13.32 12.47
CA THR A 2 -21.72 13.96 13.47
C THR A 2 -20.82 12.90 14.11
N VAL A 3 -19.61 13.30 14.56
CA VAL A 3 -18.65 12.41 15.23
C VAL A 3 -18.47 12.88 16.66
N GLU A 4 -18.96 12.07 17.60
CA GLU A 4 -18.83 12.35 19.04
C GLU A 4 -17.48 11.85 19.57
N ARG A 5 -16.73 12.73 20.26
CA ARG A 5 -15.40 12.43 20.81
C ARG A 5 -15.42 12.58 22.32
N ASP A 6 -15.06 11.51 23.00
CA ASP A 6 -14.85 11.49 24.44
C ASP A 6 -13.35 11.52 24.71
N TYR A 7 -12.78 12.73 24.75
CA TYR A 7 -11.35 12.92 24.94
C TYR A 7 -10.83 12.31 26.25
N PRO A 8 -11.52 12.46 27.41
CA PRO A 8 -11.11 11.77 28.64
C PRO A 8 -11.03 10.24 28.50
N ALA A 9 -11.87 9.62 27.67
CA ALA A 9 -11.87 8.18 27.44
C ALA A 9 -10.92 7.70 26.32
N THR A 10 -10.03 8.55 25.78
CA THR A 10 -9.17 8.20 24.63
C THR A 10 -8.35 6.94 24.86
N TYR A 11 -7.67 6.83 26.00
CA TYR A 11 -6.83 5.67 26.32
C TYR A 11 -7.65 4.39 26.53
N GLU A 12 -8.80 4.51 27.23
CA GLU A 12 -9.70 3.37 27.45
C GLU A 12 -10.27 2.84 26.13
N ARG A 13 -10.59 3.73 25.18
CA ARG A 13 -11.03 3.37 23.84
C ARG A 13 -9.89 2.82 22.97
N PHE A 14 -8.67 3.33 23.12
CA PHE A 14 -7.51 2.83 22.38
C PHE A 14 -7.16 1.38 22.80
N THR A 15 -7.33 1.07 24.09
CA THR A 15 -6.99 -0.24 24.67
C THR A 15 -8.18 -1.21 24.73
N SER A 16 -9.20 -0.99 23.89
CA SER A 16 -10.35 -1.90 23.75
C SER A 16 -10.91 -1.89 22.33
N ILE A 17 -11.55 -2.99 21.93
CA ILE A 17 -12.30 -3.05 20.66
C ILE A 17 -13.65 -2.37 20.89
N GLY A 18 -13.98 -1.35 20.09
CA GLY A 18 -15.18 -0.54 20.32
C GLY A 18 -16.51 -1.26 19.98
N PRO A 19 -17.63 -0.79 20.55
CA PRO A 19 -18.93 -1.48 20.45
C PRO A 19 -19.61 -1.38 19.07
N LEU A 20 -19.05 -0.58 18.15
CA LEU A 20 -19.63 -0.41 16.81
C LEU A 20 -19.53 -1.68 15.98
N MET A 21 -18.55 -2.55 16.25
CA MET A 21 -18.42 -3.85 15.58
C MET A 21 -19.64 -4.75 15.81
N GLU A 22 -20.27 -4.63 16.99
CA GLU A 22 -21.47 -5.40 17.35
C GLU A 22 -22.75 -4.65 16.95
N LYS A 23 -22.78 -3.33 17.16
CA LYS A 23 -23.96 -2.50 16.90
C LYS A 23 -24.23 -2.27 15.40
N ILE A 24 -23.19 -2.06 14.61
CA ILE A 24 -23.26 -1.73 13.19
C ILE A 24 -22.83 -2.92 12.34
N GLY A 25 -21.80 -3.66 12.79
CA GLY A 25 -21.18 -4.74 12.02
C GLY A 25 -19.81 -4.34 11.49
N ASN A 26 -19.32 -5.11 10.51
CA ASN A 26 -18.08 -4.85 9.80
C ASN A 26 -18.34 -4.80 8.28
N GLY A 27 -17.41 -4.26 7.51
CA GLY A 27 -17.54 -4.23 6.06
C GLY A 27 -16.45 -3.46 5.35
N GLY A 28 -16.54 -3.46 4.04
CA GLY A 28 -15.59 -2.81 3.15
C GLY A 28 -15.99 -3.04 1.71
N LYS A 29 -15.41 -2.24 0.78
CA LYS A 29 -15.60 -2.43 -0.66
C LYS A 29 -17.07 -2.46 -1.14
N GLY A 30 -17.99 -1.82 -0.40
CA GLY A 30 -19.42 -1.73 -0.74
C GLY A 30 -20.31 -2.83 -0.15
N ILE A 31 -19.75 -3.75 0.64
CA ILE A 31 -20.49 -4.82 1.32
C ILE A 31 -20.29 -4.74 2.84
N ALA A 32 -21.21 -5.31 3.60
CA ALA A 32 -21.16 -5.37 5.06
C ALA A 32 -21.71 -6.71 5.57
N TRP A 33 -21.28 -7.11 6.77
CA TRP A 33 -21.71 -8.35 7.41
C TRP A 33 -21.73 -8.21 8.94
N ASN A 34 -22.47 -9.11 9.58
CA ASN A 34 -22.45 -9.24 11.03
C ASN A 34 -21.14 -9.91 11.50
N THR A 35 -20.54 -9.37 12.55
CA THR A 35 -19.29 -9.90 13.12
C THR A 35 -19.39 -10.27 14.61
N GLN A 36 -20.61 -10.56 15.10
CA GLN A 36 -20.86 -10.82 16.52
C GLN A 36 -20.08 -12.04 17.04
N SER A 37 -20.06 -13.14 16.28
CA SER A 37 -19.33 -14.37 16.62
C SER A 37 -17.83 -14.12 16.82
N GLU A 38 -17.25 -13.22 16.02
CA GLU A 38 -15.85 -12.85 16.10
C GLU A 38 -15.58 -11.98 17.33
N MET A 39 -16.47 -11.05 17.66
CA MET A 39 -16.37 -10.25 18.88
C MET A 39 -16.44 -11.13 20.13
N ASP A 40 -17.32 -12.14 20.14
CA ASP A 40 -17.43 -13.11 21.22
C ASP A 40 -16.18 -13.98 21.36
N LEU A 41 -15.55 -14.34 20.24
CA LEU A 41 -14.26 -15.03 20.25
C LEU A 41 -13.14 -14.12 20.78
N LEU A 42 -13.11 -12.86 20.38
CA LEU A 42 -12.11 -11.89 20.84
C LEU A 42 -12.20 -11.61 22.33
N ARG A 43 -13.39 -11.64 22.94
CA ARG A 43 -13.54 -11.59 24.41
C ARG A 43 -12.84 -12.75 25.11
N LYS A 44 -12.80 -13.93 24.49
CA LYS A 44 -12.14 -15.12 25.05
C LYS A 44 -10.62 -15.08 24.82
N LEU A 45 -10.19 -14.59 23.66
CA LEU A 45 -8.77 -14.51 23.29
C LEU A 45 -8.04 -13.41 24.05
N ASN A 46 -8.63 -12.21 24.10
CA ASN A 46 -7.97 -11.01 24.60
C ASN A 46 -8.42 -10.65 26.03
N TYR A 47 -9.34 -11.41 26.62
CA TYR A 47 -10.11 -11.03 27.81
C TYR A 47 -10.89 -9.72 27.61
N THR A 48 -11.51 -9.22 28.68
CA THR A 48 -12.40 -8.04 28.62
C THR A 48 -12.08 -7.02 29.68
N LYS A 49 -12.23 -5.73 29.38
CA LYS A 49 -12.16 -4.64 30.37
C LYS A 49 -13.10 -4.91 31.56
N ALA A 50 -12.56 -4.88 32.77
CA ALA A 50 -13.30 -5.19 33.99
C ALA A 50 -14.25 -4.05 34.41
N ASP A 51 -13.86 -2.80 34.14
CA ASP A 51 -14.56 -1.58 34.50
C ASP A 51 -14.32 -0.46 33.47
N GLY A 52 -14.73 0.77 33.82
CA GLY A 52 -14.51 1.96 33.01
C GLY A 52 -15.44 2.11 31.80
N PRO A 53 -15.19 3.12 30.94
CA PRO A 53 -16.01 3.45 29.78
C PRO A 53 -16.17 2.32 28.75
N ALA A 54 -15.22 1.38 28.71
CA ALA A 54 -15.20 0.25 27.78
C ALA A 54 -15.47 -1.10 28.47
N LYS A 55 -16.08 -1.11 29.67
CA LYS A 55 -16.37 -2.32 30.43
C LYS A 55 -17.03 -3.40 29.57
N GLY A 56 -16.49 -4.62 29.61
CA GLY A 56 -16.98 -5.79 28.86
C GLY A 56 -16.56 -5.86 27.39
N GLN A 57 -15.85 -4.85 26.87
CA GLN A 57 -15.27 -4.91 25.53
C GLN A 57 -13.97 -5.72 25.53
N PRO A 58 -13.64 -6.42 24.41
CA PRO A 58 -12.36 -7.11 24.28
C PRO A 58 -11.17 -6.15 24.47
N MET A 59 -10.10 -6.60 25.13
CA MET A 59 -8.93 -5.76 25.36
C MET A 59 -8.04 -5.63 24.11
N LEU A 60 -7.29 -4.52 24.05
CA LEU A 60 -6.20 -4.23 23.09
C LEU A 60 -4.98 -3.70 23.86
N ASN A 61 -4.43 -4.49 24.78
CA ASN A 61 -3.30 -4.04 25.61
C ASN A 61 -1.96 -4.30 24.94
N THR A 62 -1.85 -5.41 24.22
CA THR A 62 -0.62 -5.87 23.58
C THR A 62 -0.74 -5.82 22.06
N ALA A 63 0.40 -5.81 21.37
CA ALA A 63 0.42 -5.97 19.92
C ALA A 63 -0.17 -7.32 19.46
N ILE A 64 -0.12 -8.35 20.32
CA ILE A 64 -0.73 -9.67 20.04
C ILE A 64 -2.26 -9.55 20.07
N ASP A 65 -2.82 -8.82 21.04
CA ASP A 65 -4.27 -8.57 21.11
C ASP A 65 -4.77 -7.87 19.84
N ALA A 66 -4.03 -6.86 19.38
CA ALA A 66 -4.32 -6.16 18.14
C ALA A 66 -4.16 -7.05 16.90
N ALA A 67 -3.15 -7.91 16.85
CA ALA A 67 -2.99 -8.88 15.77
C ALA A 67 -4.15 -9.90 15.74
N GLU A 68 -4.58 -10.42 16.89
CA GLU A 68 -5.71 -11.35 16.97
C GLU A 68 -7.03 -10.67 16.61
N MET A 69 -7.22 -9.38 16.93
CA MET A 69 -8.33 -8.58 16.40
C MET A 69 -8.35 -8.58 14.87
N ILE A 70 -7.21 -8.27 14.24
CA ILE A 70 -7.08 -8.28 12.77
C ILE A 70 -7.40 -9.66 12.21
N LEU A 71 -6.74 -10.69 12.72
CA LEU A 71 -6.86 -12.06 12.21
C LEU A 71 -8.28 -12.63 12.39
N THR A 72 -8.98 -12.26 13.46
CA THR A 72 -10.31 -12.79 13.75
C THR A 72 -11.40 -12.08 12.93
N LEU A 73 -11.28 -10.77 12.72
CA LEU A 73 -12.31 -9.95 12.04
C LEU A 73 -12.20 -9.94 10.52
N ALA A 74 -11.04 -10.30 9.94
CA ALA A 74 -10.81 -10.22 8.51
C ALA A 74 -11.24 -11.50 7.77
N PRO A 75 -11.91 -11.38 6.60
CA PRO A 75 -12.26 -12.54 5.77
C PRO A 75 -11.05 -13.29 5.21
N GLU A 76 -9.90 -12.65 5.05
CA GLU A 76 -8.69 -13.29 4.53
C GLU A 76 -8.08 -14.30 5.52
N THR A 77 -8.45 -14.22 6.80
CA THR A 77 -7.81 -15.00 7.89
C THR A 77 -8.80 -15.79 8.74
N ASN A 78 -10.11 -15.59 8.55
CA ASN A 78 -11.18 -16.33 9.21
C ASN A 78 -12.24 -16.77 8.19
N GLY A 79 -12.34 -18.08 7.94
CA GLY A 79 -13.23 -18.66 6.94
C GLY A 79 -14.70 -18.36 7.18
N GLN A 80 -15.15 -18.24 8.43
CA GLN A 80 -16.52 -17.85 8.75
C GLN A 80 -16.82 -16.42 8.29
N VAL A 81 -15.84 -15.52 8.41
CA VAL A 81 -15.96 -14.15 7.89
C VAL A 81 -15.89 -14.15 6.36
N ALA A 82 -15.02 -14.97 5.77
CA ALA A 82 -14.93 -15.14 4.31
C ALA A 82 -16.28 -15.52 3.69
N VAL A 83 -16.92 -16.56 4.23
CA VAL A 83 -18.24 -17.03 3.75
C VAL A 83 -19.30 -15.95 3.91
N LYS A 84 -19.37 -15.28 5.07
CA LYS A 84 -20.30 -14.16 5.29
C LYS A 84 -20.07 -13.00 4.32
N ALA A 85 -18.81 -12.67 4.03
CA ALA A 85 -18.46 -11.57 3.14
C ALA A 85 -18.81 -11.92 1.67
N TRP A 86 -18.54 -13.14 1.21
CA TRP A 86 -18.94 -13.59 -0.12
C TRP A 86 -20.46 -13.68 -0.26
N ALA A 87 -21.18 -14.12 0.78
CA ALA A 87 -22.63 -14.09 0.81
C ALA A 87 -23.16 -12.66 0.66
N ALA A 88 -22.58 -11.70 1.40
CA ALA A 88 -22.95 -10.28 1.27
C ALA A 88 -22.72 -9.72 -0.14
N LEU A 89 -21.66 -10.13 -0.84
CA LEU A 89 -21.45 -9.73 -2.23
C LEU A 89 -22.44 -10.39 -3.19
N SER A 90 -22.83 -11.63 -2.91
CA SER A 90 -23.77 -12.41 -3.72
C SER A 90 -25.14 -11.71 -3.84
N GLU A 91 -25.55 -10.98 -2.79
CA GLU A 91 -26.78 -10.15 -2.81
C GLU A 91 -26.73 -9.03 -3.87
N PHE A 92 -25.54 -8.45 -4.13
CA PHE A 92 -25.40 -7.41 -5.15
C PHE A 92 -25.32 -7.98 -6.57
N THR A 93 -24.69 -9.14 -6.73
CA THR A 93 -24.44 -9.73 -8.06
C THR A 93 -25.57 -10.65 -8.52
N GLY A 94 -26.39 -11.16 -7.59
CA GLY A 94 -27.38 -12.21 -7.85
C GLY A 94 -26.75 -13.56 -8.19
N ARG A 95 -25.47 -13.76 -7.88
CA ARG A 95 -24.69 -14.98 -8.15
C ARG A 95 -24.07 -15.47 -6.85
N ASP A 96 -24.16 -16.77 -6.57
CA ASP A 96 -23.46 -17.33 -5.43
C ASP A 96 -21.94 -17.22 -5.62
N HIS A 97 -21.27 -16.70 -4.60
CA HIS A 97 -19.82 -16.62 -4.52
C HIS A 97 -19.25 -17.32 -3.28
N THR A 98 -20.11 -17.92 -2.44
CA THR A 98 -19.69 -18.56 -1.19
C THR A 98 -18.80 -19.78 -1.42
N HIS A 99 -18.96 -20.46 -2.56
CA HIS A 99 -18.12 -21.59 -2.99
C HIS A 99 -16.63 -21.27 -3.00
N LEU A 100 -16.25 -19.98 -3.11
CA LEU A 100 -14.87 -19.52 -3.10
C LEU A 100 -14.20 -19.62 -1.72
N ALA A 101 -14.98 -19.82 -0.64
CA ALA A 101 -14.48 -19.89 0.72
C ALA A 101 -15.06 -21.03 1.56
N THR A 102 -16.18 -21.67 1.16
CA THR A 102 -16.82 -22.75 1.96
C THR A 102 -15.86 -23.91 2.26
N ASN A 103 -14.96 -24.27 1.34
CA ASN A 103 -13.96 -25.31 1.57
C ASN A 103 -12.91 -24.95 2.65
N LYS A 104 -12.86 -23.68 3.07
CA LYS A 104 -11.96 -23.14 4.10
C LYS A 104 -12.74 -22.45 5.23
N GLU A 105 -14.05 -22.71 5.38
CA GLU A 105 -14.90 -22.01 6.37
C GLU A 105 -14.41 -22.15 7.81
N GLU A 106 -13.87 -23.31 8.16
CA GLU A 106 -13.35 -23.59 9.51
C GLU A 106 -11.96 -22.99 9.77
N GLU A 107 -11.24 -22.54 8.73
CA GLU A 107 -9.89 -21.98 8.85
C GLU A 107 -9.90 -20.71 9.70
N LYS A 108 -9.03 -20.66 10.71
CA LYS A 108 -8.82 -19.49 11.56
C LYS A 108 -7.34 -19.32 11.84
N ILE A 109 -6.71 -18.42 11.12
CA ILE A 109 -5.28 -18.12 11.27
C ILE A 109 -5.07 -17.42 12.62
N ARG A 110 -4.10 -17.89 13.42
CA ARG A 110 -3.73 -17.30 14.72
C ARG A 110 -2.32 -16.72 14.68
N PHE A 111 -2.08 -15.73 15.54
CA PHE A 111 -0.77 -15.08 15.61
C PHE A 111 0.32 -16.09 15.98
N ARG A 112 0.04 -17.00 16.92
CA ARG A 112 1.01 -18.02 17.32
C ARG A 112 1.24 -19.09 16.25
N ASP A 113 0.25 -19.37 15.41
CA ASP A 113 0.40 -20.35 14.33
C ASP A 113 1.26 -19.82 13.19
N ILE A 114 1.14 -18.53 12.85
CA ILE A 114 2.01 -17.90 11.84
C ILE A 114 3.45 -17.71 12.31
N GLN A 115 3.68 -17.66 13.63
CA GLN A 115 5.03 -17.76 14.20
C GLN A 115 5.62 -19.15 14.00
N ALA A 116 4.79 -20.20 14.09
CA ALA A 116 5.23 -21.58 13.87
C ALA A 116 5.53 -21.84 12.39
N GLN A 117 4.67 -21.37 11.49
CA GLN A 117 4.91 -21.38 10.04
C GLN A 117 3.97 -20.37 9.35
N PRO A 118 4.45 -19.53 8.41
CA PRO A 118 3.58 -18.64 7.65
C PRO A 118 2.40 -19.39 7.02
N ARG A 119 1.19 -18.80 7.09
CA ARG A 119 -0.04 -19.39 6.56
C ARG A 119 -0.47 -18.66 5.29
N LYS A 120 -0.96 -19.43 4.31
CA LYS A 120 -1.64 -18.88 3.13
C LYS A 120 -3.02 -18.38 3.55
N ILE A 121 -3.41 -17.21 3.06
CA ILE A 121 -4.70 -16.60 3.35
C ILE A 121 -5.85 -17.23 2.56
N ILE A 122 -7.07 -16.78 2.84
CA ILE A 122 -8.33 -17.25 2.25
C ILE A 122 -8.78 -16.28 1.14
N SER A 123 -9.36 -16.82 0.07
CA SER A 123 -10.02 -16.02 -0.97
C SER A 123 -11.10 -15.13 -0.37
N SER A 124 -11.04 -13.83 -0.64
CA SER A 124 -11.92 -12.82 -0.03
C SER A 124 -12.50 -11.87 -1.07
N PRO A 125 -13.76 -11.41 -0.90
CA PRO A 125 -14.38 -10.43 -1.79
C PRO A 125 -13.69 -9.07 -1.73
N THR A 126 -12.81 -8.81 -0.76
CA THR A 126 -11.95 -7.63 -0.72
C THR A 126 -11.03 -7.57 -1.94
N TRP A 127 -10.63 -8.71 -2.48
CA TRP A 127 -9.66 -8.84 -3.57
C TRP A 127 -10.32 -9.26 -4.88
N SER A 128 -9.53 -9.56 -5.91
CA SER A 128 -10.06 -9.96 -7.23
C SER A 128 -9.32 -11.15 -7.85
N GLY A 129 -8.43 -11.80 -7.10
CA GLY A 129 -7.84 -13.09 -7.41
C GLY A 129 -8.27 -14.15 -6.41
N LEU A 130 -7.85 -15.40 -6.64
CA LEU A 130 -8.14 -16.54 -5.77
C LEU A 130 -6.88 -17.05 -5.07
N GLU A 131 -7.06 -17.50 -3.83
CA GLU A 131 -6.06 -18.19 -3.03
C GLU A 131 -6.31 -19.70 -3.06
N ASP A 132 -5.97 -20.29 -4.20
CA ASP A 132 -6.27 -21.68 -4.55
C ASP A 132 -5.00 -22.50 -4.78
N GLU A 133 -5.10 -23.83 -4.66
CA GLU A 133 -3.95 -24.74 -4.85
C GLU A 133 -3.74 -25.13 -6.32
N HIS A 134 -4.70 -24.83 -7.21
CA HIS A 134 -4.66 -25.16 -8.63
C HIS A 134 -4.54 -23.93 -9.54
N VAL A 135 -4.85 -22.72 -9.04
CA VAL A 135 -4.64 -21.46 -9.75
C VAL A 135 -3.94 -20.42 -8.87
N SER A 136 -2.88 -19.80 -9.39
CA SER A 136 -2.20 -18.70 -8.71
C SER A 136 -3.07 -17.45 -8.67
N TYR A 137 -2.90 -16.64 -7.62
CA TYR A 137 -3.58 -15.36 -7.52
C TYR A 137 -3.32 -14.49 -8.76
N ASN A 138 -4.40 -14.01 -9.40
CA ASN A 138 -4.36 -13.10 -10.54
C ASN A 138 -5.43 -12.01 -10.37
N ALA A 139 -5.04 -10.73 -10.41
CA ALA A 139 -5.99 -9.63 -10.23
C ALA A 139 -6.98 -9.54 -11.39
N GLY A 140 -8.26 -9.30 -11.07
CA GLY A 140 -9.34 -9.32 -12.06
C GLY A 140 -9.87 -10.71 -12.41
N TYR A 141 -9.28 -11.79 -11.88
CA TYR A 141 -9.75 -13.15 -12.11
C TYR A 141 -11.22 -13.32 -11.75
N THR A 142 -11.65 -12.86 -10.57
CA THR A 142 -13.05 -12.99 -10.16
C THR A 142 -13.97 -12.09 -11.00
N ASN A 143 -13.50 -10.94 -11.49
CA ASN A 143 -14.30 -10.14 -12.43
C ASN A 143 -14.60 -10.91 -13.72
N VAL A 144 -13.61 -11.65 -14.24
CA VAL A 144 -13.73 -12.42 -15.48
C VAL A 144 -14.52 -13.70 -15.28
N HIS A 145 -14.25 -14.47 -14.22
CA HIS A 145 -14.79 -15.83 -14.04
C HIS A 145 -16.05 -15.87 -13.17
N GLU A 146 -16.15 -14.99 -12.17
CA GLU A 146 -17.32 -14.90 -11.28
C GLU A 146 -18.35 -13.86 -11.78
N LEU A 147 -18.00 -13.11 -12.83
CA LEU A 147 -18.82 -12.04 -13.42
C LEU A 147 -19.14 -10.92 -12.43
N ILE A 148 -18.26 -10.70 -11.45
CA ILE A 148 -18.35 -9.58 -10.52
C ILE A 148 -17.98 -8.30 -11.30
N PRO A 149 -18.82 -7.25 -11.34
CA PRO A 149 -18.48 -6.03 -12.05
C PRO A 149 -17.25 -5.31 -11.45
N TRP A 150 -16.47 -4.64 -12.30
CA TRP A 150 -15.55 -3.62 -11.80
C TRP A 150 -16.37 -2.47 -11.23
N ARG A 151 -15.89 -1.82 -10.15
CA ARG A 151 -16.57 -0.68 -9.55
C ARG A 151 -16.27 0.62 -10.32
N THR A 152 -16.59 0.61 -11.61
CA THR A 152 -16.52 1.73 -12.56
C THR A 152 -17.93 2.10 -13.01
N LEU A 153 -18.12 3.25 -13.66
CA LEU A 153 -19.43 3.71 -14.14
C LEU A 153 -20.14 2.66 -15.02
N SER A 154 -19.38 1.97 -15.87
CA SER A 154 -19.93 0.96 -16.80
C SER A 154 -20.02 -0.45 -16.22
N GLY A 155 -19.39 -0.71 -15.06
CA GLY A 155 -19.20 -2.06 -14.52
C GLY A 155 -18.08 -2.87 -15.17
N ARG A 156 -17.35 -2.30 -16.14
CA ARG A 156 -16.27 -2.95 -16.93
C ARG A 156 -14.96 -2.19 -16.83
N GLN A 157 -13.89 -2.73 -17.40
CA GLN A 157 -12.64 -1.98 -17.63
C GLN A 157 -12.95 -0.72 -18.46
N GLN A 158 -12.86 0.46 -17.85
CA GLN A 158 -13.37 1.70 -18.41
C GLN A 158 -12.30 2.42 -19.23
N LEU A 159 -12.32 2.24 -20.54
CA LEU A 159 -11.40 2.91 -21.46
C LEU A 159 -11.74 4.39 -21.65
N TYR A 160 -13.04 4.74 -21.62
CA TYR A 160 -13.52 6.11 -21.78
C TYR A 160 -13.84 6.76 -20.44
N GLN A 161 -13.10 7.80 -20.08
CA GLN A 161 -13.26 8.57 -18.84
C GLN A 161 -14.12 9.80 -19.12
N ASP A 162 -15.43 9.69 -18.85
CA ASP A 162 -16.43 10.67 -19.29
C ASP A 162 -16.69 11.80 -18.29
N HIS A 163 -16.08 11.78 -17.11
CA HIS A 163 -16.20 12.88 -16.14
C HIS A 163 -15.82 14.22 -16.80
N GLN A 164 -16.52 15.30 -16.46
CA GLN A 164 -16.34 16.62 -17.08
C GLN A 164 -14.86 17.03 -17.14
N TRP A 165 -14.14 16.91 -16.03
CA TRP A 165 -12.70 17.22 -16.00
C TRP A 165 -11.88 16.32 -16.92
N MET A 166 -12.17 15.02 -17.01
CA MET A 166 -11.42 14.12 -17.88
C MET A 166 -11.59 14.49 -19.35
N ARG A 167 -12.79 14.93 -19.75
CA ARG A 167 -13.04 15.44 -21.10
C ARG A 167 -12.33 16.78 -21.33
N ASP A 168 -12.56 17.74 -20.45
CA ASP A 168 -12.08 19.13 -20.59
C ASP A 168 -10.55 19.21 -20.52
N PHE A 169 -9.91 18.38 -19.69
CA PHE A 169 -8.46 18.27 -19.65
C PHE A 169 -7.89 17.40 -20.77
N GLY A 170 -8.68 16.72 -21.60
CA GLY A 170 -8.19 15.91 -22.72
C GLY A 170 -7.64 14.55 -22.33
N GLU A 171 -8.24 13.89 -21.33
CA GLU A 171 -7.90 12.56 -20.79
C GLU A 171 -9.08 11.58 -20.89
N SER A 172 -10.10 11.90 -21.70
CA SER A 172 -11.25 11.00 -21.90
C SER A 172 -10.87 9.67 -22.56
N LEU A 173 -9.80 9.65 -23.36
CA LEU A 173 -9.09 8.46 -23.83
C LEU A 173 -7.60 8.65 -23.57
N LEU A 174 -6.85 7.54 -23.59
CA LEU A 174 -5.40 7.61 -23.53
C LEU A 174 -4.84 8.41 -24.71
N VAL A 175 -3.92 9.33 -24.41
CA VAL A 175 -3.19 10.11 -25.40
C VAL A 175 -1.75 10.22 -24.97
N TYR A 176 -0.85 10.39 -25.92
CA TYR A 176 0.52 10.77 -25.58
C TYR A 176 0.53 12.13 -24.90
N ARG A 177 1.24 12.24 -23.77
CA ARG A 177 1.58 13.50 -23.13
C ARG A 177 3.07 13.60 -22.88
N PRO A 178 3.74 14.67 -23.32
CA PRO A 178 5.15 14.86 -23.02
C PRO A 178 5.33 15.13 -21.53
N PRO A 179 6.55 14.89 -20.99
CA PRO A 179 6.92 15.40 -19.67
C PRO A 179 6.64 16.90 -19.55
N ILE A 180 6.11 17.34 -18.41
CA ILE A 180 5.85 18.75 -18.15
C ILE A 180 7.15 19.54 -17.93
N ASP A 181 7.16 20.82 -18.31
CA ASP A 181 8.24 21.73 -17.93
C ASP A 181 7.99 22.25 -16.50
N THR A 182 8.79 21.76 -15.55
CA THR A 182 8.74 22.20 -14.15
C THR A 182 9.33 23.59 -13.94
N ARG A 183 10.05 24.13 -14.92
CA ARG A 183 10.70 25.46 -14.90
C ARG A 183 11.67 25.68 -13.74
N SER A 184 12.17 24.60 -13.13
CA SER A 184 12.95 24.68 -11.89
C SER A 184 14.43 25.05 -12.10
N VAL A 185 14.96 24.94 -13.32
CA VAL A 185 16.41 25.10 -13.59
C VAL A 185 16.80 26.50 -14.08
N LYS A 186 16.11 27.02 -15.10
CA LYS A 186 16.50 28.25 -15.83
C LYS A 186 16.70 29.48 -14.93
N ALA A 187 15.94 29.58 -13.85
CA ALA A 187 16.02 30.73 -12.95
C ALA A 187 17.29 30.75 -12.06
N VAL A 188 17.87 29.57 -11.78
CA VAL A 188 18.96 29.40 -10.81
C VAL A 188 20.30 28.98 -11.42
N MET A 189 20.29 28.39 -12.62
CA MET A 189 21.51 27.98 -13.33
C MET A 189 22.44 29.18 -13.57
N GLY A 190 23.72 29.01 -13.29
CA GLY A 190 24.76 30.04 -13.40
C GLY A 190 24.70 31.16 -12.35
N ARG A 191 23.71 31.16 -11.44
CA ARG A 191 23.57 32.23 -10.43
C ARG A 191 24.62 32.15 -9.30
N LYS A 192 25.09 30.94 -8.99
CA LYS A 192 26.05 30.65 -7.91
C LYS A 192 27.16 29.73 -8.41
N SER A 193 27.82 30.14 -9.50
CA SER A 193 28.88 29.34 -10.11
C SER A 193 30.03 29.11 -9.12
N ASN A 194 30.56 27.87 -9.12
CA ASN A 194 31.79 27.49 -8.42
C ASN A 194 33.01 27.42 -9.37
N GLY A 195 32.86 27.88 -10.62
CA GLY A 195 33.89 27.83 -11.67
C GLY A 195 33.83 26.59 -12.58
N ASN A 196 33.09 25.55 -12.21
CA ASN A 196 32.88 24.36 -13.03
C ASN A 196 31.67 24.53 -13.98
N PRO A 197 31.62 23.80 -15.12
CA PRO A 197 30.48 23.82 -16.02
C PRO A 197 29.21 23.28 -15.34
N GLU A 198 28.05 23.76 -15.78
CA GLU A 198 26.73 23.32 -15.31
C GLU A 198 25.92 22.79 -16.51
N LYS A 199 25.14 21.73 -16.33
CA LYS A 199 24.26 21.16 -17.37
C LYS A 199 22.92 20.74 -16.78
N ALA A 200 21.83 21.04 -17.49
CA ALA A 200 20.49 20.60 -17.12
C ALA A 200 20.27 19.16 -17.59
N LEU A 201 19.87 18.27 -16.68
CA LEU A 201 19.60 16.85 -16.96
C LEU A 201 18.23 16.45 -16.37
N ASN A 202 17.65 15.35 -16.86
CA ASN A 202 16.46 14.78 -16.24
C ASN A 202 16.85 14.05 -14.93
N PHE A 203 16.20 14.41 -13.82
CA PHE A 203 16.51 13.83 -12.51
C PHE A 203 15.54 12.68 -12.19
N LEU A 204 15.99 11.45 -12.44
CA LEU A 204 15.24 10.23 -12.17
C LEU A 204 15.65 9.61 -10.83
N THR A 205 14.66 9.18 -10.04
CA THR A 205 14.88 8.56 -8.71
C THR A 205 14.32 7.14 -8.65
N PRO A 206 14.82 6.19 -9.47
CA PRO A 206 14.43 4.79 -9.35
C PRO A 206 14.84 4.23 -7.98
N HIS A 207 14.11 3.22 -7.50
CA HIS A 207 14.44 2.60 -6.21
C HIS A 207 15.85 1.98 -6.23
N GLN A 208 16.59 2.18 -5.14
CA GLN A 208 17.95 1.71 -5.03
C GLN A 208 18.05 0.20 -4.82
N LYS A 209 19.20 -0.38 -5.18
CA LYS A 209 19.55 -1.79 -4.91
C LYS A 209 19.99 -2.02 -3.46
N TRP A 210 20.49 -0.98 -2.79
CA TRP A 210 21.25 -1.07 -1.55
C TRP A 210 20.43 -0.67 -0.31
N GLY A 211 19.13 -0.90 -0.36
CA GLY A 211 18.22 -0.59 0.72
C GLY A 211 16.77 -0.62 0.25
N ILE A 212 15.85 -0.53 1.19
CA ILE A 212 14.41 -0.39 0.91
C ILE A 212 14.02 1.02 1.34
N HIS A 213 13.90 1.92 0.37
CA HIS A 213 13.81 3.37 0.61
C HIS A 213 15.05 3.86 1.38
N SER A 214 14.88 4.52 2.54
CA SER A 214 15.99 4.88 3.44
C SER A 214 16.31 3.80 4.47
N THR A 215 15.44 2.80 4.67
CA THR A 215 15.74 1.66 5.54
C THR A 215 16.91 0.88 4.95
N TYR A 216 17.90 0.61 5.79
CA TYR A 216 19.21 0.04 5.44
C TYR A 216 20.15 0.94 4.64
N SER A 217 19.78 2.19 4.34
CA SER A 217 20.69 3.12 3.65
C SER A 217 21.91 3.50 4.50
N ASP A 218 21.76 3.48 5.83
CA ASP A 218 22.81 3.67 6.83
C ASP A 218 23.42 2.35 7.32
N ASN A 219 22.92 1.20 6.85
CA ASN A 219 23.43 -0.09 7.23
C ASN A 219 24.82 -0.29 6.62
N LEU A 220 25.81 -0.56 7.49
CA LEU A 220 27.20 -0.68 7.07
C LEU A 220 27.42 -1.74 5.99
N LEU A 221 26.68 -2.86 5.99
CA LEU A 221 26.79 -3.88 4.95
C LEU A 221 26.35 -3.33 3.60
N MET A 222 25.21 -2.62 3.55
CA MET A 222 24.71 -2.01 2.32
C MET A 222 25.61 -0.87 1.85
N LEU A 223 26.13 -0.06 2.77
CA LEU A 223 27.12 0.98 2.46
C LEU A 223 28.39 0.37 1.88
N THR A 224 28.90 -0.72 2.45
CA THR A 224 30.12 -1.41 2.00
C THR A 224 29.94 -2.10 0.65
N LEU A 225 28.77 -2.73 0.40
CA LEU A 225 28.46 -3.36 -0.89
C LEU A 225 28.11 -2.37 -2.00
N SER A 226 27.74 -1.14 -1.61
CA SER A 226 27.45 -0.06 -2.54
C SER A 226 28.69 0.78 -2.81
N ARG A 227 28.57 2.10 -2.66
CA ARG A 227 29.63 3.08 -2.80
C ARG A 227 29.84 3.85 -1.49
N GLY A 228 29.37 3.39 -0.34
CA GLY A 228 29.65 4.00 0.96
C GLY A 228 28.95 5.34 1.22
N GLY A 229 27.79 5.59 0.61
CA GLY A 229 26.99 6.79 0.87
C GLY A 229 26.16 7.26 -0.33
N PRO A 230 25.63 8.49 -0.28
CA PRO A 230 24.84 9.08 -1.36
C PRO A 230 25.62 9.14 -2.68
N ILE A 231 24.99 8.63 -3.73
CA ILE A 231 25.54 8.60 -5.10
C ILE A 231 24.48 9.00 -6.13
N VAL A 232 24.92 9.56 -7.24
CA VAL A 232 24.07 9.88 -8.40
C VAL A 232 24.68 9.23 -9.65
N TRP A 233 23.85 8.51 -10.40
CA TRP A 233 24.28 7.85 -11.64
C TRP A 233 24.18 8.82 -12.81
N MET A 234 25.19 8.84 -13.67
CA MET A 234 25.20 9.67 -14.88
C MET A 234 25.88 8.96 -16.06
N SER A 235 25.57 9.42 -17.28
CA SER A 235 26.17 8.86 -18.50
C SER A 235 27.65 9.24 -18.61
N GLU A 236 28.43 8.40 -19.29
CA GLU A 236 29.83 8.73 -19.62
C GLU A 236 29.94 9.99 -20.47
N THR A 237 28.95 10.26 -21.32
CA THR A 237 28.97 11.43 -22.21
C THR A 237 28.75 12.71 -21.42
N ASP A 238 27.75 12.74 -20.53
CA ASP A 238 27.47 13.90 -19.68
C ASP A 238 28.56 14.13 -18.64
N ALA A 239 29.15 13.06 -18.10
CA ALA A 239 30.27 13.17 -17.17
C ALA A 239 31.49 13.79 -17.84
N LYS A 240 31.86 13.33 -19.05
CA LYS A 240 32.97 13.90 -19.84
C LYS A 240 32.73 15.37 -20.21
N ASP A 241 31.50 15.72 -20.61
CA ASP A 241 31.11 17.10 -20.94
C ASP A 241 31.24 18.05 -19.74
N LEU A 242 30.93 17.56 -18.53
CA LEU A 242 31.05 18.31 -17.28
C LEU A 242 32.44 18.20 -16.61
N GLY A 243 33.36 17.40 -17.16
CA GLY A 243 34.66 17.15 -16.54
C GLY A 243 34.59 16.40 -15.20
N ILE A 244 33.61 15.50 -15.04
CA ILE A 244 33.38 14.69 -13.83
C ILE A 244 33.97 13.29 -14.04
N GLU A 245 34.81 12.84 -13.11
CA GLU A 245 35.31 11.46 -13.06
C GLU A 245 34.40 10.55 -12.21
N ASP A 246 34.57 9.23 -12.34
CA ASP A 246 33.84 8.29 -11.47
C ASP A 246 34.21 8.55 -10.01
N ASN A 247 33.20 8.58 -9.14
CA ASN A 247 33.32 8.82 -7.71
C ASN A 247 33.65 10.26 -7.27
N ASP A 248 33.73 11.23 -8.19
CA ASP A 248 33.88 12.65 -7.85
C ASP A 248 32.69 13.17 -7.04
N TRP A 249 32.96 14.16 -6.17
CA TRP A 249 31.91 14.93 -5.52
C TRP A 249 31.19 15.81 -6.53
N ILE A 250 29.87 15.70 -6.56
CA ILE A 250 28.99 16.49 -7.42
C ILE A 250 27.91 17.16 -6.59
N GLU A 251 27.40 18.28 -7.09
CA GLU A 251 26.24 18.98 -6.56
C GLU A 251 25.14 18.98 -7.62
N VAL A 252 23.91 18.63 -7.21
CA VAL A 252 22.72 18.67 -8.07
C VAL A 252 21.74 19.65 -7.44
N PHE A 253 21.26 20.62 -8.20
CA PHE A 253 20.41 21.69 -7.67
C PHE A 253 19.36 22.17 -8.67
N ASN A 254 18.30 22.77 -8.13
CA ASN A 254 17.31 23.54 -8.87
C ASN A 254 16.66 24.58 -7.92
N SER A 255 15.57 25.22 -8.36
CA SER A 255 14.86 26.22 -7.54
C SER A 255 14.31 25.70 -6.21
N ASN A 256 14.16 24.38 -6.05
CA ASN A 256 13.63 23.75 -4.82
C ASN A 256 14.70 23.51 -3.77
N GLY A 257 15.98 23.39 -4.16
CA GLY A 257 17.07 23.05 -3.26
C GLY A 257 18.27 22.45 -3.98
N ALA A 258 19.23 21.98 -3.17
CA ALA A 258 20.47 21.35 -3.63
C ALA A 258 20.77 20.08 -2.82
N LEU A 259 21.52 19.16 -3.43
CA LEU A 259 22.05 17.96 -2.79
C LEU A 259 23.50 17.74 -3.21
N THR A 260 24.27 17.08 -2.34
CA THR A 260 25.63 16.65 -2.62
C THR A 260 25.75 15.14 -2.55
N ALA A 261 26.51 14.57 -3.47
CA ALA A 261 26.70 13.13 -3.60
C ALA A 261 27.97 12.84 -4.40
N ARG A 262 28.34 11.57 -4.54
CA ARG A 262 29.38 11.16 -5.49
C ARG A 262 28.79 10.66 -6.81
N ALA A 263 29.51 10.87 -7.91
CA ALA A 263 29.11 10.36 -9.21
C ALA A 263 29.33 8.84 -9.32
N VAL A 264 28.41 8.15 -10.00
CA VAL A 264 28.66 6.83 -10.60
C VAL A 264 28.53 6.98 -12.11
N VAL A 265 29.67 6.97 -12.78
CA VAL A 265 29.75 7.17 -14.23
C VAL A 265 29.61 5.81 -14.92
N SER A 266 28.64 5.68 -15.84
CA SER A 266 28.38 4.38 -16.47
C SER A 266 27.76 4.48 -17.86
N GLN A 267 28.30 3.70 -18.80
CA GLN A 267 27.78 3.53 -20.16
C GLN A 267 26.28 3.19 -20.21
N ARG A 268 25.75 2.46 -19.23
CA ARG A 268 24.34 2.01 -19.24
C ARG A 268 23.34 3.16 -19.07
N VAL A 269 23.80 4.33 -18.59
CA VAL A 269 22.95 5.50 -18.45
C VAL A 269 22.96 6.23 -19.79
N PRO A 270 21.81 6.41 -20.45
CA PRO A 270 21.75 7.15 -21.70
C PRO A 270 22.06 8.64 -21.45
N ALA A 271 22.66 9.29 -22.44
CA ALA A 271 22.85 10.74 -22.42
C ALA A 271 21.48 11.46 -22.49
N ALA A 272 21.42 12.66 -21.92
CA ALA A 272 20.26 13.54 -21.99
C ALA A 272 20.07 14.17 -23.39
#